data_AF-A0A535XIB6-F1
#
_entry.id   AF-A0A535XIB6-F1
#
_cell.length_a   1.000
_cell.length_b   1.000
_cell.length_c   1.000
_cell.angle_alpha   90.00
_cell.angle_beta   90.00
_cell.angle_gamma   90.00
#
_symmetry.space_group_name_H-M   'P 1'
#
loop_
_entity.id
_entity.type
_entity.pdbx_description
1 polymer ?
#
loop_
_entity_poly.entity_id
_entity_poly.type
_entity_poly.pdbx_seq_one_letter_code
_entity_poly.pdbx_strand_id
1 'polypeptide(L)'
;MKAAAFALMLIFSSSCGVIASLRPGPTIVPLISATFLSVHLFIGENGDAQEKARLPELRDSLAGALPTAWATATGGRGKLALRTDGDIDVELDGTGGTSALTQHKLGGRVVSRTIAVHTMEGSRRLSVAELLVTTLHELGHIWCCYGPGTTDGHWSDTPTGFSSVGLMYSPMTCTVTPGIDPVCPSVFSDRELAEMHLTSP
;
A
#
# COMPACT_ATOMS: atom_id res chain seq x y z
N MET A 1 79.53 18.56 -4.41
CA MET A 1 78.77 18.29 -5.66
C MET A 1 77.37 18.87 -5.46
N LYS A 2 76.89 19.66 -6.43
CA LYS A 2 75.71 20.55 -6.37
C LYS A 2 74.46 19.86 -6.96
N ALA A 3 73.29 20.14 -6.36
CA ALA A 3 71.92 20.32 -6.92
C ALA A 3 71.33 19.23 -7.86
N ALA A 4 70.03 18.99 -8.05
CA ALA A 4 68.77 19.69 -7.77
C ALA A 4 67.60 18.67 -7.86
N ALA A 5 66.45 19.02 -7.28
CA ALA A 5 65.16 18.35 -7.43
C ALA A 5 64.46 18.68 -8.78
N PHE A 6 63.54 17.82 -9.26
CA PHE A 6 62.40 18.04 -10.19
C PHE A 6 61.89 16.64 -10.63
N ALA A 7 60.65 16.32 -11.02
CA ALA A 7 59.28 16.74 -10.72
C ALA A 7 58.34 15.66 -11.33
N LEU A 8 57.09 15.68 -10.88
CA LEU A 8 55.93 14.86 -11.25
C LEU A 8 55.56 14.95 -12.76
N MET A 9 55.10 13.85 -13.38
CA MET A 9 54.01 13.90 -14.37
C MET A 9 53.39 12.51 -14.66
N LEU A 10 52.05 12.49 -14.64
CA LEU A 10 51.14 11.46 -15.15
C LEU A 10 51.22 11.35 -16.69
N ILE A 11 50.79 10.21 -17.27
CA ILE A 11 49.80 10.13 -18.37
C ILE A 11 49.46 8.66 -18.71
N PHE A 12 48.15 8.41 -18.67
CA PHE A 12 47.27 7.46 -19.39
C PHE A 12 47.84 6.23 -20.13
N SER A 13 47.22 5.08 -19.84
CA SER A 13 46.80 4.17 -20.92
C SER A 13 45.36 3.71 -20.71
N SER A 14 44.57 3.96 -21.75
CA SER A 14 43.16 3.61 -21.92
C SER A 14 42.99 2.09 -22.06
N SER A 15 41.97 1.53 -21.41
CA SER A 15 41.28 0.37 -21.96
C SER A 15 39.79 0.45 -21.66
N CYS A 16 39.01 0.65 -22.71
CA CYS A 16 37.58 0.39 -22.72
C CYS A 16 37.39 -1.13 -22.61
N GLY A 17 37.15 -1.60 -21.39
CA GLY A 17 36.64 -2.93 -21.10
C GLY A 17 35.15 -2.84 -20.83
N VAL A 18 34.37 -3.54 -21.63
CA VAL A 18 32.90 -3.63 -21.58
C VAL A 18 32.43 -4.08 -20.19
N ILE A 19 31.96 -3.15 -19.36
CA ILE A 19 31.18 -3.45 -18.14
C ILE A 19 29.73 -3.03 -18.44
N ALA A 20 29.06 -3.82 -19.25
CA ALA A 20 27.64 -3.67 -19.55
C ALA A 20 26.95 -5.05 -19.47
N SER A 21 26.99 -5.67 -18.29
CA SER A 21 25.97 -6.62 -17.83
C SER A 21 26.28 -6.96 -16.38
N LEU A 22 25.25 -7.22 -15.58
CA LEU A 22 25.25 -7.36 -14.12
C LEU A 22 25.14 -6.02 -13.38
N ARG A 23 24.03 -5.31 -13.61
CA ARG A 23 23.42 -4.58 -12.49
C ARG A 23 23.01 -5.65 -11.47
N PRO A 24 23.55 -5.66 -10.24
CA PRO A 24 22.79 -6.23 -9.15
C PRO A 24 21.54 -5.34 -9.06
N GLY A 25 20.37 -5.90 -9.35
CA GLY A 25 19.13 -5.28 -8.88
C GLY A 25 19.29 -5.01 -7.38
N PRO A 26 18.70 -3.94 -6.83
CA PRO A 26 18.82 -3.67 -5.40
C PRO A 26 18.20 -4.85 -4.63
N THR A 27 19.05 -5.78 -4.18
CA THR A 27 18.74 -6.80 -3.20
C THR A 27 18.64 -6.12 -1.84
N ILE A 28 17.42 -5.95 -1.34
CA ILE A 28 16.94 -6.21 0.03
C ILE A 28 15.46 -5.79 0.04
N VAL A 29 14.58 -6.78 0.18
CA VAL A 29 13.13 -6.61 0.37
C VAL A 29 12.91 -5.82 1.67
N PRO A 30 12.12 -4.73 1.71
CA PRO A 30 11.63 -4.21 2.99
C PRO A 30 10.65 -5.28 3.48
N LEU A 31 10.99 -6.03 4.53
CA LEU A 31 10.35 -7.30 4.93
C LEU A 31 8.94 -7.13 5.54
N ILE A 32 8.12 -6.24 4.97
CA ILE A 32 6.68 -6.22 5.17
C ILE A 32 6.10 -7.27 4.22
N SER A 33 5.60 -8.36 4.79
CA SER A 33 5.03 -9.49 4.06
C SER A 33 3.51 -9.48 4.15
N ALA A 34 2.81 -9.69 3.04
CA ALA A 34 1.35 -9.86 3.05
C ALA A 34 0.87 -11.01 3.96
N THR A 35 1.74 -11.99 4.25
CA THR A 35 1.44 -13.09 5.17
C THR A 35 1.34 -12.62 6.62
N PHE A 36 2.17 -11.64 7.03
CA PHE A 36 2.24 -11.13 8.40
C PHE A 36 2.42 -9.62 8.37
N LEU A 37 1.31 -8.92 8.61
CA LEU A 37 1.27 -7.46 8.64
C LEU A 37 1.15 -6.95 10.06
N SER A 38 1.86 -5.87 10.33
CA SER A 38 1.59 -5.03 11.48
C SER A 38 1.17 -3.64 11.03
N VAL A 39 0.02 -3.19 11.54
CA VAL A 39 -0.60 -1.93 11.17
C VAL A 39 -0.79 -1.07 12.40
N HIS A 40 -0.41 0.19 12.30
CA HIS A 40 -0.76 1.23 13.25
C HIS A 40 -1.88 2.09 12.67
N LEU A 41 -3.04 2.08 13.31
CA LEU A 41 -4.20 2.85 12.89
C LEU A 41 -4.38 4.06 13.81
N PHE A 42 -4.39 5.26 13.24
CA PHE A 42 -4.53 6.51 13.98
C PHE A 42 -5.44 7.50 13.24
N ILE A 43 -5.79 8.59 13.92
CA ILE A 43 -6.65 9.65 13.37
C ILE A 43 -5.79 10.83 12.95
N GLY A 44 -6.13 11.45 11.82
CA GLY A 44 -5.55 12.70 11.37
C GLY A 44 -6.12 13.92 12.10
N GLU A 45 -5.51 15.07 11.87
CA GLU A 45 -5.90 16.35 12.47
C GLU A 45 -6.90 17.14 11.61
N ASN A 46 -7.26 16.62 10.44
CA ASN A 46 -8.13 17.28 9.47
C ASN A 46 -9.61 16.93 9.65
N GLY A 47 -10.50 17.75 9.08
CA GLY A 47 -11.95 17.55 9.10
C GLY A 47 -12.74 18.60 9.88
N ASP A 48 -14.04 18.65 9.65
CA ASP A 48 -14.95 19.51 10.41
C ASP A 48 -15.18 19.00 11.85
N ALA A 49 -15.78 19.82 12.71
CA ALA A 49 -15.96 19.47 14.12
C ALA A 49 -16.79 18.20 14.33
N GLN A 50 -17.77 17.94 13.47
CA GLN A 50 -18.62 16.75 13.57
C GLN A 50 -17.85 15.50 13.13
N GLU A 51 -17.04 15.61 12.08
CA GLU A 51 -16.23 14.50 11.60
C GLU A 51 -15.10 14.18 12.57
N LYS A 52 -14.42 15.19 13.12
CA LYS A 52 -13.42 15.01 14.16
C LYS A 52 -13.96 14.28 15.40
N ALA A 53 -15.21 14.54 15.77
CA ALA A 53 -15.86 13.83 16.87
C ALA A 53 -16.15 12.35 16.54
N ARG A 54 -16.32 12.01 15.25
CA ARG A 54 -16.61 10.66 14.74
C ARG A 54 -15.36 9.81 14.56
N LEU A 55 -14.22 10.43 14.24
CA LEU A 55 -12.96 9.74 13.91
C LEU A 55 -12.49 8.73 14.98
N PRO A 56 -12.54 9.00 16.30
CA PRO A 56 -12.11 8.02 17.30
C PRO A 56 -12.93 6.73 17.27
N GLU A 57 -14.26 6.83 17.18
CA GLU A 57 -15.15 5.66 17.11
C GLU A 57 -14.97 4.88 15.81
N LEU A 58 -14.74 5.59 14.69
CA LEU A 58 -14.39 4.96 13.42
C LEU A 58 -13.08 4.20 13.50
N ARG A 59 -12.02 4.83 14.02
CA ARG A 59 -10.72 4.18 14.22
C ARG A 59 -10.88 2.90 15.01
N ASP A 60 -11.62 2.94 16.12
CA ASP A 60 -11.80 1.77 16.98
C ASP A 60 -12.64 0.67 16.29
N SER A 61 -13.65 1.06 15.51
CA SER A 61 -14.46 0.13 14.71
C SER A 61 -13.64 -0.55 13.62
N LEU A 62 -12.82 0.22 12.88
CA LEU A 62 -11.88 -0.33 11.90
C LEU A 62 -10.85 -1.22 12.57
N ALA A 63 -10.32 -0.80 13.73
CA ALA A 63 -9.35 -1.58 14.48
C ALA A 63 -9.92 -2.96 14.88
N GLY A 64 -11.19 -3.00 15.32
CA GLY A 64 -11.85 -4.25 15.65
C GLY A 64 -12.09 -5.17 14.45
N ALA A 65 -12.32 -4.60 13.26
CA ALA A 65 -12.71 -5.36 12.06
C ALA A 65 -11.52 -5.78 11.17
N LEU A 66 -10.48 -4.94 11.08
CA LEU A 66 -9.41 -5.06 10.08
C LEU A 66 -8.64 -6.39 10.12
N PRO A 67 -8.28 -6.97 11.28
CA PRO A 67 -7.61 -8.28 11.32
C PRO A 67 -8.42 -9.40 10.67
N THR A 68 -9.71 -9.49 10.98
CA THR A 68 -10.63 -10.50 10.41
C THR A 68 -10.91 -10.22 8.94
N ALA A 69 -11.02 -8.95 8.57
CA ALA A 69 -11.23 -8.53 7.19
C ALA A 69 -10.02 -8.90 6.31
N TRP A 70 -8.79 -8.69 6.80
CA TRP A 70 -7.58 -9.11 6.10
C TRP A 70 -7.50 -10.62 5.93
N ALA A 71 -7.79 -11.37 6.99
CA ALA A 71 -7.84 -12.83 6.92
C ALA A 71 -8.88 -13.29 5.89
N THR A 72 -10.07 -12.68 5.87
CA THR A 72 -11.12 -12.99 4.89
C THR A 72 -10.67 -12.64 3.48
N ALA A 73 -10.13 -11.43 3.29
CA ALA A 73 -9.73 -10.93 1.99
C ALA A 73 -8.64 -11.78 1.34
N THR A 74 -7.76 -12.34 2.17
CA THR A 74 -6.67 -13.21 1.75
C THR A 74 -7.05 -14.71 1.72
N GLY A 75 -8.31 -15.07 1.96
CA GLY A 75 -8.74 -16.47 2.06
C GLY A 75 -8.01 -17.25 3.16
N GLY A 76 -7.67 -16.58 4.26
CA GLY A 76 -7.02 -17.15 5.45
C GLY A 76 -5.49 -17.21 5.39
N ARG A 77 -4.86 -16.76 4.29
CA ARG A 77 -3.41 -16.85 4.08
C ARG A 77 -2.62 -15.71 4.70
N GLY A 78 -3.27 -14.56 4.89
CA GLY A 78 -2.69 -13.38 5.53
C GLY A 78 -3.14 -13.24 6.98
N LYS A 79 -2.25 -12.70 7.82
CA LYS A 79 -2.54 -12.30 9.20
C LYS A 79 -2.15 -10.84 9.38
N LEU A 80 -3.03 -10.08 10.01
CA LEU A 80 -2.81 -8.68 10.35
C LEU A 80 -2.95 -8.51 11.86
N ALA A 81 -1.97 -7.84 12.45
CA ALA A 81 -1.98 -7.44 13.86
C ALA A 81 -1.98 -5.92 13.95
N LEU A 82 -2.76 -5.38 14.88
CA LEU A 82 -2.70 -3.96 15.20
C LEU A 82 -1.64 -3.70 16.27
N ARG A 83 -0.83 -2.67 16.04
CA ARG A 83 0.29 -2.29 16.89
C ARG A 83 0.43 -0.77 16.90
N THR A 84 0.89 -0.22 18.02
CA THR A 84 1.23 1.23 18.10
C THR A 84 2.55 1.57 17.41
N ASP A 85 3.38 0.57 17.12
CA ASP A 85 4.66 0.64 16.42
C ASP A 85 4.65 -0.23 15.14
N GLY A 86 3.53 -0.21 14.42
CA GLY A 86 3.34 -1.03 13.21
C GLY A 86 4.26 -0.65 12.05
N ASP A 87 4.48 -1.61 11.15
CA ASP A 87 5.30 -1.41 9.94
C ASP A 87 4.60 -0.52 8.90
N ILE A 88 3.28 -0.42 8.98
CA ILE A 88 2.42 0.37 8.11
C ILE A 88 1.55 1.28 8.98
N ASP A 89 1.63 2.57 8.71
CA ASP A 89 0.78 3.58 9.29
C ASP A 89 -0.49 3.75 8.43
N VAL A 90 -1.67 3.72 9.05
CA VAL A 90 -2.95 4.03 8.41
C VAL A 90 -3.58 5.20 9.15
N GLU A 91 -3.72 6.32 8.46
CA GLU A 91 -4.32 7.55 8.96
C GLU A 91 -5.78 7.64 8.48
N LEU A 92 -6.72 7.86 9.41
CA LEU A 92 -8.07 8.29 9.05
C LEU A 92 -8.11 9.81 8.95
N ASP A 93 -8.16 10.33 7.73
CA ASP A 93 -8.26 11.77 7.45
C ASP A 93 -9.74 12.17 7.33
N GLY A 94 -10.18 13.09 8.20
CA GLY A 94 -11.55 13.62 8.25
C GLY A 94 -11.99 14.48 7.06
N THR A 95 -11.34 14.38 5.91
CA THR A 95 -11.63 15.14 4.70
C THR A 95 -12.00 14.23 3.53
N GLY A 96 -12.41 14.83 2.41
CA GLY A 96 -12.57 14.13 1.15
C GLY A 96 -11.32 14.23 0.28
N GLY A 97 -11.02 13.17 -0.47
CA GLY A 97 -9.85 13.07 -1.32
C GLY A 97 -9.64 11.67 -1.86
N THR A 98 -8.53 11.47 -2.56
CA THR A 98 -8.10 10.14 -3.01
C THR A 98 -7.28 9.50 -1.90
N SER A 99 -7.81 8.42 -1.32
CA SER A 99 -7.02 7.61 -0.37
C SER A 99 -5.83 7.01 -1.10
N ALA A 100 -4.66 7.01 -0.48
CA ALA A 100 -3.43 6.62 -1.17
C ALA A 100 -2.33 6.12 -0.22
N LEU A 101 -1.66 5.06 -0.67
CA LEU A 101 -0.37 4.62 -0.14
C LEU A 101 0.77 5.58 -0.53
N THR A 102 1.44 6.14 0.47
CA THR A 102 2.68 6.91 0.34
C THR A 102 3.87 6.12 0.90
N GLN A 103 4.98 6.10 0.17
CA GLN A 103 6.23 5.47 0.60
C GLN A 103 7.26 6.52 1.00
N HIS A 104 7.78 6.42 2.21
CA HIS A 104 8.88 7.26 2.66
C HIS A 104 10.22 6.55 2.42
N LYS A 105 11.17 7.24 1.78
CA LYS A 105 12.47 6.67 1.40
C LYS A 105 13.62 7.46 2.01
N LEU A 106 14.58 6.76 2.61
CA LEU A 106 15.86 7.31 3.09
C LEU A 106 17.02 6.57 2.41
N GLY A 107 17.91 7.30 1.75
CA GLY A 107 19.06 6.70 1.04
C GLY A 107 18.65 5.66 -0.02
N GLY A 108 17.48 5.84 -0.66
CA GLY A 108 16.93 4.92 -1.66
C GLY A 108 16.20 3.70 -1.10
N ARG A 109 16.12 3.53 0.22
CA ARG A 109 15.43 2.43 0.89
C ARG A 109 14.09 2.89 1.45
N VAL A 110 13.03 2.08 1.31
CA VAL A 110 11.73 2.37 1.95
C VAL A 110 11.88 2.17 3.45
N VAL A 111 11.61 3.22 4.22
CA VAL A 111 11.73 3.23 5.70
C VAL A 111 10.39 3.18 6.41
N SER A 112 9.32 3.68 5.79
CA SER A 112 7.96 3.55 6.27
C SER A 112 6.96 3.68 5.12
N ARG A 113 5.72 3.25 5.39
CA ARG A 113 4.58 3.38 4.48
C ARG A 113 3.42 3.97 5.25
N THR A 114 2.78 5.00 4.69
CA THR A 114 1.61 5.64 5.26
C THR A 114 0.47 5.53 4.26
N ILE A 115 -0.69 5.07 4.71
CA ILE A 115 -1.92 5.08 3.94
C ILE A 115 -2.81 6.17 4.53
N ALA A 116 -3.14 7.19 3.74
CA ALA A 116 -4.18 8.14 4.09
C ALA A 116 -5.53 7.60 3.61
N VAL A 117 -6.48 7.41 4.53
CA VAL A 117 -7.85 6.99 4.23
C VAL A 117 -8.79 8.15 4.51
N HIS A 118 -9.30 8.76 3.45
CA HIS A 118 -10.26 9.86 3.53
C HIS A 118 -11.63 9.34 3.98
N THR A 119 -12.21 9.94 5.01
CA THR A 119 -13.47 9.48 5.60
C THR A 119 -14.72 10.11 4.99
N MET A 120 -14.54 10.99 4.00
CA MET A 120 -15.61 11.69 3.31
C MET A 120 -15.53 11.53 1.78
N GLU A 121 -16.69 11.54 1.14
CA GLU A 121 -16.83 11.67 -0.31
C GLU A 121 -17.77 12.85 -0.60
N GLY A 122 -17.20 13.97 -1.07
CA GLY A 122 -17.94 15.23 -1.13
C GLY A 122 -18.43 15.65 0.26
N SER A 123 -19.74 15.76 0.45
CA SER A 123 -20.37 16.03 1.76
C SER A 123 -20.80 14.77 2.52
N ARG A 124 -20.63 13.59 1.93
CA ARG A 124 -21.07 12.31 2.50
C ARG A 124 -19.99 11.74 3.41
N ARG A 125 -20.38 11.29 4.59
CA ARG A 125 -19.51 10.55 5.52
C ARG A 125 -19.55 9.07 5.15
N LEU A 126 -18.37 8.47 4.98
CA LEU A 126 -18.24 7.07 4.63
C LEU A 126 -18.51 6.17 5.84
N SER A 127 -19.14 5.03 5.58
CA SER A 127 -19.40 3.99 6.58
C SER A 127 -18.12 3.19 6.92
N VAL A 128 -18.17 2.43 8.02
CA VAL A 128 -17.06 1.52 8.37
C VAL A 128 -16.79 0.50 7.25
N ALA A 129 -17.83 -0.03 6.60
CA ALA A 129 -17.69 -0.99 5.51
C ALA A 129 -16.91 -0.39 4.32
N GLU A 130 -17.24 0.84 3.93
CA GLU A 130 -16.54 1.58 2.87
C GLU A 130 -15.08 1.85 3.24
N LEU A 131 -14.81 2.30 4.47
CA LEU A 131 -13.45 2.58 4.94
C LEU A 131 -12.60 1.32 5.08
N LEU A 132 -13.22 0.22 5.50
CA LEU A 132 -12.57 -1.08 5.64
C LEU A 132 -12.11 -1.59 4.28
N VAL A 133 -12.98 -1.51 3.26
CA VAL A 133 -12.62 -1.95 1.92
C VAL A 133 -11.55 -1.06 1.30
N THR A 134 -11.62 0.27 1.49
CA THR A 134 -10.57 1.20 1.05
C THR A 134 -9.24 0.89 1.73
N THR A 135 -9.24 0.65 3.04
CA THR A 135 -8.01 0.27 3.77
C THR A 135 -7.42 -1.03 3.20
N LEU A 136 -8.23 -2.05 2.92
CA LEU A 136 -7.76 -3.30 2.33
C LEU A 136 -7.17 -3.11 0.93
N HIS A 137 -7.82 -2.28 0.10
CA HIS A 137 -7.34 -1.90 -1.23
C HIS A 137 -5.96 -1.25 -1.17
N GLU A 138 -5.79 -0.24 -0.32
CA GLU A 138 -4.52 0.47 -0.15
C GLU A 138 -3.42 -0.41 0.44
N LEU A 139 -3.77 -1.36 1.32
CA LEU A 139 -2.84 -2.40 1.77
C LEU A 139 -2.41 -3.29 0.61
N GLY A 140 -3.34 -3.68 -0.27
CA GLY A 140 -3.04 -4.42 -1.48
C GLY A 140 -2.02 -3.70 -2.38
N HIS A 141 -2.08 -2.36 -2.43
CA HIS A 141 -1.13 -1.54 -3.20
C HIS A 141 0.35 -1.70 -2.79
N ILE A 142 0.63 -2.25 -1.60
CA ILE A 142 2.00 -2.50 -1.14
C ILE A 142 2.71 -3.55 -2.00
N TRP A 143 1.98 -4.57 -2.48
CA TRP A 143 2.53 -5.66 -3.30
C TRP A 143 1.96 -5.71 -4.71
N CYS A 144 0.74 -5.21 -4.92
CA CYS A 144 0.05 -5.21 -6.22
C CYS A 144 -0.29 -3.78 -6.67
N CYS A 145 -0.68 -3.52 -7.91
CA CYS A 145 -0.42 -4.34 -9.09
C CYS A 145 0.55 -3.57 -9.98
N TYR A 146 1.67 -4.21 -10.31
CA TYR A 146 2.73 -3.59 -11.09
C TYR A 146 3.04 -4.46 -12.32
N GLY A 147 3.23 -3.85 -13.48
CA GLY A 147 3.65 -4.55 -14.70
C GLY A 147 2.57 -4.64 -15.79
N PRO A 148 2.75 -5.51 -16.78
CA PRO A 148 1.85 -5.59 -17.94
C PRO A 148 0.40 -5.86 -17.55
N GLY A 149 -0.54 -5.16 -18.19
CA GLY A 149 -1.97 -5.26 -17.88
C GLY A 149 -2.39 -4.51 -16.61
N THR A 150 -1.53 -3.61 -16.11
CA THR A 150 -1.88 -2.69 -15.01
C THR A 150 -1.89 -1.24 -15.47
N THR A 151 -2.68 -0.41 -14.80
CA THR A 151 -2.65 1.04 -14.92
C THR A 151 -2.84 1.62 -13.53
N ASP A 152 -1.95 2.52 -13.12
CA ASP A 152 -1.98 3.21 -11.82
C ASP A 152 -2.08 2.31 -10.57
N GLY A 153 -1.57 1.08 -10.65
CA GLY A 153 -1.62 0.12 -9.55
C GLY A 153 -2.81 -0.85 -9.60
N HIS A 154 -3.64 -0.80 -10.65
CA HIS A 154 -4.86 -1.61 -10.81
C HIS A 154 -4.80 -2.48 -12.05
N TRP A 155 -5.55 -3.59 -12.06
CA TRP A 155 -5.71 -4.42 -13.27
C TRP A 155 -6.59 -3.72 -14.32
N SER A 156 -6.16 -3.77 -15.58
CA SER A 156 -6.87 -3.14 -16.70
C SER A 156 -7.98 -4.00 -17.30
N ASP A 157 -8.04 -5.28 -16.97
CA ASP A 157 -8.96 -6.27 -17.55
C ASP A 157 -10.03 -6.77 -16.55
N THR A 158 -11.30 -6.70 -16.94
CA THR A 158 -12.43 -7.25 -16.17
C THR A 158 -12.82 -8.63 -16.70
N PRO A 159 -12.80 -9.71 -15.89
CA PRO A 159 -13.40 -10.99 -16.29
C PRO A 159 -14.92 -10.86 -16.45
N THR A 160 -15.50 -11.48 -17.48
CA THR A 160 -16.97 -11.51 -17.69
C THR A 160 -17.64 -12.58 -16.82
N GLY A 161 -18.75 -12.23 -16.15
CA GLY A 161 -19.62 -13.20 -15.45
C GLY A 161 -19.53 -13.27 -13.93
N PHE A 162 -18.81 -12.36 -13.27
CA PHE A 162 -18.79 -12.18 -11.80
C PHE A 162 -18.84 -10.69 -11.44
N SER A 163 -19.18 -10.35 -10.20
CA SER A 163 -18.97 -8.98 -9.68
C SER A 163 -17.48 -8.75 -9.45
N SER A 164 -16.74 -8.18 -10.42
CA SER A 164 -15.48 -7.42 -10.22
C SER A 164 -14.56 -7.89 -9.06
N VAL A 165 -14.17 -9.16 -9.04
CA VAL A 165 -13.87 -9.94 -7.81
C VAL A 165 -12.56 -9.60 -7.10
N GLY A 166 -11.72 -8.74 -7.66
CA GLY A 166 -10.45 -8.37 -7.04
C GLY A 166 -10.53 -7.03 -6.35
N LEU A 167 -10.00 -6.92 -5.13
CA LEU A 167 -9.89 -5.64 -4.44
C LEU A 167 -9.05 -4.65 -5.27
N MET A 168 -8.14 -5.09 -6.13
CA MET A 168 -7.26 -4.23 -6.93
C MET A 168 -7.84 -3.86 -8.31
N TYR A 169 -9.13 -4.10 -8.53
CA TYR A 169 -9.83 -3.61 -9.71
C TYR A 169 -10.29 -2.15 -9.50
N SER A 170 -10.14 -1.31 -10.53
CA SER A 170 -10.57 0.09 -10.48
C SER A 170 -11.66 0.38 -11.52
N PRO A 171 -12.74 1.10 -11.14
CA PRO A 171 -13.01 1.62 -9.80
C PRO A 171 -13.52 0.50 -8.86
N MET A 172 -13.05 0.52 -7.61
CA MET A 172 -13.64 -0.27 -6.54
C MET A 172 -14.96 0.37 -6.12
N THR A 173 -16.08 -0.33 -6.29
CA THR A 173 -17.41 0.23 -6.05
C THR A 173 -18.18 -0.55 -4.99
N CYS A 174 -18.70 0.14 -3.98
CA CYS A 174 -19.65 -0.42 -3.02
C CYS A 174 -21.08 -0.14 -3.50
N THR A 175 -21.96 -1.14 -3.39
CA THR A 175 -23.39 -0.94 -3.60
C THR A 175 -24.00 -0.35 -2.33
N VAL A 176 -24.35 0.94 -2.38
CA VAL A 176 -24.93 1.68 -1.25
C VAL A 176 -26.44 1.77 -1.45
N THR A 177 -27.21 1.21 -0.52
CA THR A 177 -28.68 1.35 -0.46
C THR A 177 -29.06 2.13 0.80
N PRO A 178 -29.87 3.20 0.73
CA PRO A 178 -30.23 3.98 1.92
C PRO A 178 -30.83 3.12 3.03
N GLY A 179 -30.29 3.25 4.25
CA GLY A 179 -30.75 2.50 5.43
C GLY A 179 -30.25 1.06 5.53
N ILE A 180 -29.37 0.61 4.63
CA ILE A 180 -28.75 -0.71 4.64
C ILE A 180 -27.22 -0.53 4.59
N ASP A 181 -26.49 -1.41 5.27
CA ASP A 181 -25.04 -1.43 5.20
C ASP A 181 -24.56 -1.64 3.75
N PRO A 182 -23.57 -0.86 3.26
CA PRO A 182 -23.05 -1.02 1.92
C PRO A 182 -22.50 -2.42 1.66
N VAL A 183 -22.76 -2.95 0.47
CA VAL A 183 -22.17 -4.19 0.00
C VAL A 183 -20.92 -3.85 -0.80
N CYS A 184 -19.75 -4.10 -0.23
CA CYS A 184 -18.45 -3.82 -0.83
C CYS A 184 -17.74 -5.11 -1.27
N PRO A 185 -16.81 -5.04 -2.25
CA PRO A 185 -15.82 -6.09 -2.46
C PRO A 185 -15.11 -6.43 -1.14
N SER A 186 -14.73 -7.69 -0.96
CA SER A 186 -14.17 -8.14 0.33
C SER A 186 -13.05 -9.17 0.19
N VAL A 187 -12.69 -9.54 -1.05
CA VAL A 187 -11.69 -10.57 -1.33
C VAL A 187 -10.72 -10.12 -2.41
N PHE A 188 -9.47 -10.54 -2.27
CA PHE A 188 -8.50 -10.50 -3.36
C PHE A 188 -8.76 -11.66 -4.32
N SER A 189 -8.61 -11.41 -5.61
CA SER A 189 -8.65 -12.46 -6.64
C SER A 189 -7.41 -13.36 -6.58
N ASP A 190 -7.47 -14.56 -7.14
CA ASP A 190 -6.32 -15.48 -7.16
C ASP A 190 -5.07 -14.86 -7.81
N ARG A 191 -5.27 -14.00 -8.81
CA ARG A 191 -4.19 -13.23 -9.45
C ARG A 191 -3.55 -12.25 -8.49
N GLU A 192 -4.34 -11.47 -7.75
CA GLU A 192 -3.84 -10.52 -6.74
C GLU A 192 -3.12 -11.24 -5.62
N LEU A 193 -3.66 -12.37 -5.16
CA LEU A 193 -3.06 -13.21 -4.15
C LEU A 193 -1.71 -13.77 -4.61
N ALA A 194 -1.56 -14.12 -5.88
CA ALA A 194 -0.28 -14.55 -6.44
C ALA A 194 0.77 -13.42 -6.44
N GLU A 195 0.39 -12.19 -6.83
CA GLU A 195 1.28 -11.01 -6.77
C GLU A 195 1.68 -10.66 -5.33
N MET A 196 0.77 -10.86 -4.37
CA MET A 196 1.04 -10.69 -2.94
C MET A 196 1.86 -11.83 -2.34
N HIS A 197 2.25 -12.84 -3.13
CA HIS A 197 2.92 -14.06 -2.69
C HIS A 197 2.13 -14.86 -1.64
N LEU A 198 0.80 -14.83 -1.75
CA LEU A 198 -0.18 -15.60 -0.97
C LEU A 198 -0.83 -16.67 -1.86
N THR A 199 -0.02 -17.51 -2.51
CA THR A 199 -0.55 -18.63 -3.30
C THR A 199 -1.07 -19.74 -2.41
N SER A 200 -2.03 -20.52 -2.90
CA SER A 200 -2.41 -21.78 -2.27
C SER A 200 -1.18 -22.72 -2.19
N PRO A 201 -1.11 -23.61 -1.18
CA PRO A 201 -0.13 -24.70 -1.16
C PRO A 201 -0.23 -25.61 -2.38
#